data_AF-A0A1I6LU99-F1
#
_entry.id   AF-A0A1I6LU99-F1
#
_cell.length_a   1.000
_cell.length_b   1.000
_cell.length_c   1.000
_cell.angle_alpha   90.00
_cell.angle_beta   90.00
_cell.angle_gamma   90.00
#
_symmetry.space_group_name_H-M   'P 1'
#
loop_
_entity.id
_entity.type
_entity.pdbx_description
1 polymer ?
#
loop_
_entity_poly.entity_id
_entity_poly.type
_entity_poly.pdbx_seq_one_letter_code
_entity_poly.pdbx_strand_id
1 'polypeptide(L)'
;MRPMCCRSLSSVVALLGLTACGGGGSSGGNSGIDPRLARLDVYEAQQLRLFGNPQTGAIGMAITQDPAIPAAGTLNFEGAAAIQIEHSSKTLALYGDAVLALDFEAATAAGSVSNVFGQALTGKVADYTGELSLAGDGLEGAEFQITYAGRLTTDATDYGFAGTLETMLLGDQVAGVAGIDLDADIAHGAGVLTGSVIVFGEVAATQDTPVAP
;
A
#
# COMPACT_ATOMS: atom_id res chain seq x y z
N MET A 1 -3.61 -68.01 55.53
CA MET A 1 -3.95 -67.13 56.68
C MET A 1 -4.90 -66.03 56.18
N ARG A 2 -6.14 -66.00 56.67
CA ARG A 2 -7.01 -64.79 56.71
C ARG A 2 -6.71 -64.07 58.06
N PRO A 3 -7.11 -62.80 58.35
CA PRO A 3 -8.17 -61.99 57.75
C PRO A 3 -7.92 -60.44 57.68
N MET A 4 -8.99 -59.77 57.23
CA MET A 4 -9.38 -58.34 57.25
C MET A 4 -9.02 -57.46 58.45
N CYS A 5 -8.86 -56.14 58.19
CA CYS A 5 -9.46 -54.98 58.92
C CYS A 5 -8.98 -53.68 58.21
N CYS A 6 -9.68 -52.55 58.11
CA CYS A 6 -10.96 -52.05 58.60
C CYS A 6 -11.33 -50.78 57.77
N ARG A 7 -12.63 -50.47 57.67
CA ARG A 7 -13.25 -49.29 57.04
C ARG A 7 -13.13 -48.02 57.90
N SER A 8 -13.07 -46.85 57.25
CA SER A 8 -13.69 -45.56 57.67
C SER A 8 -13.58 -44.63 56.47
N LEU A 9 -14.60 -44.25 55.69
CA LEU A 9 -15.85 -43.49 55.89
C LEU A 9 -15.68 -42.08 56.50
N SER A 10 -16.31 -41.12 55.79
CA SER A 10 -16.58 -39.70 56.13
C SER A 10 -15.43 -38.73 55.85
N SER A 11 -15.58 -37.52 55.33
CA SER A 11 -16.70 -36.74 54.78
C SER A 11 -16.08 -35.44 54.21
N VAL A 12 -16.64 -34.91 53.12
CA VAL A 12 -16.91 -33.48 52.84
C VAL A 12 -15.80 -32.45 53.17
N VAL A 13 -15.32 -31.71 52.15
CA VAL A 13 -15.45 -30.24 52.02
C VAL A 13 -15.02 -29.86 50.59
N ALA A 14 -15.94 -29.32 49.82
CA ALA A 14 -15.64 -28.48 48.67
C ALA A 14 -15.20 -27.10 49.18
N LEU A 15 -14.09 -26.56 48.69
CA LEU A 15 -13.87 -25.12 48.73
C LEU A 15 -12.97 -24.65 47.58
N LEU A 16 -13.48 -23.63 46.90
CA LEU A 16 -12.93 -22.83 45.83
C LEU A 16 -11.44 -22.47 45.98
N GLY A 17 -10.73 -22.57 44.86
CA GLY A 17 -9.42 -21.97 44.65
C GLY A 17 -9.30 -21.47 43.21
N LEU A 18 -9.93 -20.33 42.93
CA LEU A 18 -9.54 -19.45 41.83
C LEU A 18 -8.10 -18.98 42.11
N THR A 19 -7.11 -19.72 41.62
CA THR A 19 -5.76 -19.18 41.48
C THR A 19 -5.64 -18.69 40.05
N ALA A 20 -5.88 -17.39 39.90
CA ALA A 20 -5.25 -16.56 38.91
C ALA A 20 -3.76 -16.94 38.80
N CYS A 21 -3.38 -17.59 37.72
CA CYS A 21 -2.02 -17.53 37.21
C CYS A 21 -2.02 -16.23 36.38
N GLY A 22 -1.54 -15.11 36.93
CA GLY A 22 -0.15 -14.73 36.73
C GLY A 22 0.09 -14.56 35.22
N GLY A 23 -0.15 -13.40 34.63
CA GLY A 23 0.67 -12.22 34.89
C GLY A 23 2.10 -12.50 34.39
N GLY A 24 2.31 -12.39 33.08
CA GLY A 24 3.59 -12.69 32.46
C GLY A 24 3.81 -11.89 31.18
N GLY A 25 4.58 -10.81 31.30
CA GLY A 25 5.41 -10.30 30.22
C GLY A 25 4.71 -9.52 29.12
N SER A 26 4.49 -8.23 29.36
CA SER A 26 4.64 -7.23 28.30
C SER A 26 6.12 -7.24 27.88
N SER A 27 6.45 -8.15 26.97
CA SER A 27 7.71 -8.10 26.22
C SER A 27 7.38 -7.38 24.93
N GLY A 28 8.01 -6.24 24.69
CA GLY A 28 7.90 -5.48 23.45
C GLY A 28 8.15 -6.40 22.26
N GLY A 29 7.07 -6.93 21.72
CA GLY A 29 7.07 -7.88 20.64
C GLY A 29 7.25 -7.10 19.36
N ASN A 30 8.50 -6.92 18.95
CA ASN A 30 8.77 -6.88 17.53
C ASN A 30 8.29 -8.24 17.01
N SER A 31 7.10 -8.30 16.41
CA SER A 31 6.34 -9.53 16.11
C SER A 31 7.08 -10.51 15.19
N GLY A 32 8.32 -10.20 14.78
CA GLY A 32 9.07 -10.91 13.76
C GLY A 32 8.44 -10.79 12.37
N ILE A 33 7.27 -10.14 12.26
CA ILE A 33 6.57 -9.89 11.02
C ILE A 33 7.31 -8.74 10.34
N ASP A 34 7.76 -9.02 9.12
CA ASP A 34 8.36 -8.01 8.26
C ASP A 34 7.36 -6.86 8.05
N PRO A 35 7.70 -5.61 8.42
CA PRO A 35 6.79 -4.47 8.32
C PRO A 35 6.31 -4.21 6.89
N ARG A 36 7.03 -4.72 5.88
CA ARG A 36 6.63 -4.64 4.47
C ARG A 36 5.40 -5.48 4.15
N LEU A 37 5.20 -6.59 4.87
CA LEU A 37 3.98 -7.41 4.70
C LEU A 37 2.73 -6.64 5.13
N ALA A 38 2.81 -5.92 6.25
CA ALA A 38 1.70 -5.08 6.70
C ALA A 38 1.37 -3.97 5.69
N ARG A 39 2.38 -3.42 5.00
CA ARG A 39 2.18 -2.44 3.90
C ARG A 39 1.51 -3.10 2.69
N LEU A 40 1.94 -4.29 2.29
CA LEU A 40 1.30 -5.03 1.18
C LEU A 40 -0.19 -5.31 1.47
N ASP A 41 -0.52 -5.75 2.68
CA ASP A 41 -1.92 -5.99 3.05
C ASP A 41 -2.78 -4.72 2.89
N VAL A 42 -2.23 -3.55 3.26
CA VAL A 42 -2.90 -2.25 3.07
C VAL A 42 -3.07 -1.92 1.60
N TYR A 43 -2.02 -2.12 0.78
CA TYR A 43 -2.07 -1.85 -0.65
C TYR A 43 -3.08 -2.74 -1.37
N GLU A 44 -3.11 -4.03 -1.05
CA GLU A 44 -4.07 -4.98 -1.62
C GLU A 44 -5.51 -4.60 -1.25
N ALA A 45 -5.74 -4.19 0.01
CA ALA A 45 -7.04 -3.71 0.43
C ALA A 45 -7.47 -2.44 -0.30
N GLN A 46 -6.55 -1.49 -0.53
CA GLN A 46 -6.81 -0.27 -1.32
C GLN A 46 -7.08 -0.60 -2.79
N GLN A 47 -6.24 -1.45 -3.39
CA GLN A 47 -6.42 -1.92 -4.77
C GLN A 47 -7.79 -2.56 -4.97
N LEU A 48 -8.22 -3.41 -4.02
CA LEU A 48 -9.54 -4.05 -4.06
C LEU A 48 -10.70 -3.03 -3.97
N ARG A 49 -10.56 -1.95 -3.18
CA ARG A 49 -11.60 -0.90 -3.09
C ARG A 49 -11.67 -0.06 -4.36
N LEU A 50 -10.53 0.31 -4.93
CA LEU A 50 -10.47 1.16 -6.12
C LEU A 50 -10.90 0.39 -7.38
N PHE A 51 -10.35 -0.80 -7.60
CA PHE A 51 -10.55 -1.54 -8.85
C PHE A 51 -11.53 -2.71 -8.74
N GLY A 52 -11.90 -3.11 -7.52
CA GLY A 52 -12.75 -4.27 -7.30
C GLY A 52 -12.01 -5.59 -7.53
N ASN A 53 -12.79 -6.67 -7.59
CA ASN A 53 -12.34 -8.00 -7.96
C ASN A 53 -13.48 -8.73 -8.70
N PRO A 54 -13.36 -8.89 -10.02
CA PRO A 54 -14.36 -9.59 -10.84
C PRO A 54 -14.59 -11.05 -10.44
N GLN A 55 -13.56 -11.74 -9.91
CA GLN A 55 -13.67 -13.14 -9.51
C GLN A 55 -14.53 -13.32 -8.26
N THR A 56 -14.55 -12.32 -7.38
CA THR A 56 -15.38 -12.32 -6.17
C THR A 56 -16.65 -11.49 -6.33
N GLY A 57 -16.85 -10.83 -7.48
CA GLY A 57 -17.94 -9.90 -7.72
C GLY A 57 -17.83 -8.59 -6.93
N ALA A 58 -16.65 -8.28 -6.39
CA ALA A 58 -16.42 -6.99 -5.74
C ALA A 58 -16.33 -5.91 -6.82
N ILE A 59 -17.19 -4.89 -6.73
CA ILE A 59 -17.21 -3.78 -7.68
C ILE A 59 -16.31 -2.69 -7.12
N GLY A 60 -15.38 -2.20 -7.95
CA GLY A 60 -14.53 -1.05 -7.62
C GLY A 60 -15.27 0.28 -7.72
N MET A 61 -14.53 1.38 -7.61
CA MET A 61 -15.07 2.70 -7.85
C MET A 61 -15.27 2.93 -9.37
N ALA A 62 -16.35 3.62 -9.73
CA ALA A 62 -16.56 4.07 -11.10
C ALA A 62 -15.67 5.28 -11.43
N ILE A 63 -15.43 5.55 -12.72
CA ILE A 63 -14.78 6.79 -13.14
C ILE A 63 -15.67 7.98 -12.76
N THR A 64 -15.05 8.99 -12.15
CA THR A 64 -15.75 10.22 -11.73
C THR A 64 -16.34 10.92 -12.95
N GLN A 65 -17.57 11.39 -12.86
CA GLN A 65 -18.19 12.14 -13.95
C GLN A 65 -17.84 13.63 -13.83
N ASP A 66 -17.66 14.34 -14.95
CA ASP A 66 -17.25 15.76 -14.97
C ASP A 66 -17.96 16.68 -13.97
N PRO A 67 -19.30 16.60 -13.77
CA PRO A 67 -19.99 17.47 -12.81
C PRO A 67 -19.61 17.24 -11.35
N ALA A 68 -18.99 16.10 -11.03
CA ALA A 68 -18.54 15.73 -9.69
C ALA A 68 -17.06 16.06 -9.43
N ILE A 69 -16.35 16.58 -10.43
CA ILE A 69 -14.95 17.01 -10.30
C ILE A 69 -14.92 18.42 -9.68
N PRO A 70 -14.13 18.67 -8.63
CA PRO A 70 -13.98 19.99 -8.07
C PRO A 70 -13.46 20.99 -9.12
N ALA A 71 -14.07 22.17 -9.18
CA ALA A 71 -13.60 23.26 -10.03
C ALA A 71 -12.42 24.04 -9.42
N ALA A 72 -12.14 23.84 -8.14
CA ALA A 72 -11.09 24.52 -7.39
C ALA A 72 -10.73 23.74 -6.11
N GLY A 73 -9.64 24.15 -5.47
CA GLY A 73 -9.13 23.54 -4.24
C GLY A 73 -8.16 22.39 -4.50
N THR A 74 -7.68 21.78 -3.42
CA THR A 74 -6.69 20.70 -3.47
C THR A 74 -7.25 19.43 -2.87
N LEU A 75 -7.07 18.31 -3.55
CA LEU A 75 -7.25 16.97 -2.98
C LEU A 75 -5.90 16.28 -2.84
N ASN A 76 -5.65 15.71 -1.67
CA ASN A 76 -4.49 14.89 -1.40
C ASN A 76 -4.91 13.43 -1.41
N PHE A 77 -4.10 12.58 -2.02
CA PHE A 77 -4.29 11.15 -2.12
C PHE A 77 -3.11 10.44 -1.49
N GLU A 78 -3.41 9.40 -0.72
CA GLU A 78 -2.44 8.49 -0.14
C GLU A 78 -2.74 7.08 -0.60
N GLY A 79 -1.71 6.37 -1.05
CA GLY A 79 -1.85 4.99 -1.47
C GLY A 79 -0.52 4.35 -1.81
N ALA A 80 -0.49 3.65 -2.94
CA ALA A 80 0.60 2.78 -3.29
C ALA A 80 1.00 2.92 -4.76
N ALA A 81 2.23 2.49 -5.03
CA ALA A 81 2.67 2.18 -6.38
C ALA A 81 3.00 0.69 -6.49
N ALA A 82 2.69 0.10 -7.63
CA ALA A 82 3.14 -1.22 -8.04
C ALA A 82 3.96 -1.07 -9.33
N ILE A 83 5.19 -1.56 -9.31
CA ILE A 83 6.13 -1.46 -10.43
C ILE A 83 6.55 -2.87 -10.83
N GLN A 84 6.40 -3.20 -12.10
CA GLN A 84 6.99 -4.42 -12.67
C GLN A 84 8.16 -4.06 -13.56
N ILE A 85 9.25 -4.83 -13.47
CA ILE A 85 10.45 -4.65 -14.28
C ILE A 85 10.76 -5.97 -14.96
N GLU A 86 10.74 -5.99 -16.29
CA GLU A 86 10.99 -7.17 -17.09
C GLU A 86 12.49 -7.34 -17.36
N HIS A 87 13.08 -8.38 -16.76
CA HIS A 87 14.40 -8.87 -17.15
C HIS A 87 14.26 -10.11 -18.01
N SER A 88 15.26 -10.39 -18.84
CA SER A 88 15.31 -11.57 -19.69
C SER A 88 15.19 -12.91 -18.94
N SER A 89 15.49 -12.93 -17.63
CA SER A 89 15.46 -14.13 -16.80
C SER A 89 14.35 -14.14 -15.75
N LYS A 90 13.69 -13.00 -15.50
CA LYS A 90 12.64 -12.87 -14.48
C LYS A 90 11.94 -11.52 -14.54
N THR A 91 10.72 -11.46 -14.00
CA THR A 91 10.03 -10.20 -13.71
C THR A 91 10.22 -9.84 -12.24
N LEU A 92 10.64 -8.61 -11.97
CA LEU A 92 10.68 -8.08 -10.61
C LEU A 92 9.37 -7.36 -10.31
N ALA A 93 8.87 -7.51 -9.09
CA ALA A 93 7.74 -6.74 -8.57
C ALA A 93 8.23 -5.88 -7.40
N LEU A 94 8.02 -4.57 -7.52
CA LEU A 94 8.30 -3.58 -6.49
C LEU A 94 7.02 -2.87 -6.07
N TYR A 95 7.00 -2.40 -4.84
CA TYR A 95 5.89 -1.70 -4.22
C TYR A 95 6.39 -0.51 -3.42
N GLY A 96 5.67 0.61 -3.45
CA GLY A 96 6.04 1.82 -2.72
C GLY A 96 4.84 2.57 -2.19
N ASP A 97 5.09 3.52 -1.29
CA ASP A 97 4.06 4.48 -0.86
C ASP A 97 3.91 5.54 -1.94
N ALA A 98 2.68 5.85 -2.31
CA ALA A 98 2.37 6.94 -3.25
C ALA A 98 1.63 8.06 -2.53
N VAL A 99 2.08 9.29 -2.77
CA VAL A 99 1.39 10.51 -2.36
C VAL A 99 1.18 11.39 -3.58
N LEU A 100 -0.01 11.96 -3.71
CA LEU A 100 -0.36 12.83 -4.84
C LEU A 100 -1.28 13.96 -4.38
N ALA A 101 -0.95 15.19 -4.73
CA ALA A 101 -1.79 16.35 -4.56
C ALA A 101 -2.27 16.82 -5.95
N LEU A 102 -3.57 17.00 -6.10
CA LEU A 102 -4.20 17.59 -7.27
C LEU A 102 -4.77 18.96 -6.88
N ASP A 103 -4.24 20.02 -7.48
CA ASP A 103 -4.75 21.37 -7.37
C ASP A 103 -5.62 21.68 -8.59
N PHE A 104 -6.94 21.73 -8.39
CA PHE A 104 -7.92 21.96 -9.44
C PHE A 104 -8.01 23.44 -9.85
N GLU A 105 -7.58 24.36 -8.99
CA GLU A 105 -7.57 25.79 -9.33
C GLU A 105 -6.36 26.13 -10.21
N ALA A 106 -5.18 25.59 -9.85
CA ALA A 106 -3.97 25.73 -10.65
C ALA A 106 -3.91 24.74 -11.84
N ALA A 107 -4.79 23.74 -11.87
CA ALA A 107 -4.76 22.61 -12.80
C ALA A 107 -3.40 21.89 -12.81
N THR A 108 -2.86 21.59 -11.62
CA THR A 108 -1.55 20.94 -11.47
C THR A 108 -1.60 19.71 -10.56
N ALA A 109 -0.71 18.76 -10.82
CA ALA A 109 -0.49 17.59 -10.00
C ALA A 109 0.96 17.58 -9.49
N ALA A 110 1.16 17.25 -8.22
CA ALA A 110 2.48 17.08 -7.62
C ALA A 110 2.47 15.95 -6.60
N GLY A 111 3.49 15.09 -6.62
CA GLY A 111 3.53 13.95 -5.72
C GLY A 111 4.84 13.18 -5.78
N SER A 112 4.86 12.03 -5.12
CA SER A 112 5.99 11.11 -5.20
C SER A 112 5.61 9.67 -4.91
N VAL A 113 6.47 8.76 -5.36
CA VAL A 113 6.53 7.36 -4.95
C VAL A 113 7.81 7.16 -4.15
N SER A 114 7.69 6.66 -2.91
CA SER A 114 8.81 6.51 -1.98
C SER A 114 8.71 5.20 -1.18
N ASN A 115 9.68 4.97 -0.28
CA ASN A 115 9.76 3.76 0.57
C ASN A 115 9.62 2.45 -0.23
N VAL A 116 10.22 2.42 -1.43
CA VAL A 116 10.04 1.32 -2.37
C VAL A 116 10.76 0.07 -1.88
N PHE A 117 10.11 -1.07 -1.96
CA PHE A 117 10.68 -2.39 -1.66
C PHE A 117 10.18 -3.42 -2.65
N GLY A 118 10.87 -4.55 -2.75
CA GLY A 118 10.42 -5.64 -3.61
C GLY A 118 11.51 -6.63 -3.93
N GLN A 119 11.30 -7.39 -5.01
CA GLN A 119 12.24 -8.41 -5.43
C GLN A 119 13.53 -7.79 -6.00
N ALA A 120 14.67 -8.15 -5.40
CA ALA A 120 15.98 -7.81 -5.94
C ALA A 120 16.41 -8.80 -7.04
N LEU A 121 17.43 -8.43 -7.83
CA LEU A 121 18.06 -9.32 -8.80
C LEU A 121 18.66 -10.59 -8.17
N THR A 122 19.03 -10.55 -6.90
CA THR A 122 19.50 -11.71 -6.13
C THR A 122 18.40 -12.67 -5.71
N GLY A 123 17.13 -12.34 -5.94
CA GLY A 123 15.96 -13.16 -5.56
C GLY A 123 15.49 -12.95 -4.12
N LYS A 124 16.13 -12.06 -3.35
CA LYS A 124 15.69 -11.64 -2.01
C LYS A 124 14.79 -10.41 -2.10
N VAL A 125 14.01 -10.16 -1.06
CA VAL A 125 13.33 -8.86 -0.89
C VAL A 125 14.36 -7.83 -0.42
N ALA A 126 14.36 -6.66 -1.05
CA ALA A 126 15.23 -5.55 -0.70
C ALA A 126 14.46 -4.23 -0.70
N ASP A 127 14.98 -3.27 0.06
CA ASP A 127 14.51 -1.89 0.04
C ASP A 127 15.33 -1.10 -0.98
N TYR A 128 14.65 -0.25 -1.73
CA TYR A 128 15.22 0.60 -2.76
C TYR A 128 15.31 2.04 -2.24
N THR A 129 16.49 2.62 -2.33
CA THR A 129 16.73 4.03 -2.00
C THR A 129 16.42 4.92 -3.21
N GLY A 130 15.83 6.09 -2.94
CA GLY A 130 15.42 7.05 -3.95
C GLY A 130 13.91 7.24 -3.97
N GLU A 131 13.44 7.99 -4.96
CA GLU A 131 12.03 8.31 -5.15
C GLU A 131 11.73 8.50 -6.64
N LEU A 132 10.46 8.39 -6.99
CA LEU A 132 9.92 8.86 -8.27
C LEU A 132 9.10 10.11 -7.98
N SER A 133 9.47 11.25 -8.55
CA SER A 133 8.64 12.46 -8.51
C SER A 133 7.49 12.31 -9.51
N LEU A 134 6.30 12.74 -9.10
CA LEU A 134 5.10 12.81 -9.93
C LEU A 134 4.77 14.27 -10.20
N ALA A 135 4.53 14.63 -11.46
CA ALA A 135 4.19 15.98 -11.85
C ALA A 135 3.26 16.01 -13.06
N GLY A 136 2.27 16.89 -13.05
CA GLY A 136 1.38 17.13 -14.18
C GLY A 136 0.88 18.57 -14.21
N ASP A 137 0.53 19.03 -15.40
CA ASP A 137 -0.14 20.30 -15.67
C ASP A 137 -1.35 20.06 -16.59
N GLY A 138 -2.27 21.01 -16.62
CA GLY A 138 -3.46 20.91 -17.47
C GLY A 138 -4.40 19.78 -17.07
N LEU A 139 -4.68 19.64 -15.77
CA LEU A 139 -5.70 18.72 -15.27
C LEU A 139 -7.08 19.10 -15.84
N GLU A 140 -7.56 18.33 -16.82
CA GLU A 140 -8.86 18.54 -17.47
C GLU A 140 -9.70 17.27 -17.39
N GLY A 141 -10.93 17.39 -16.88
CA GLY A 141 -11.85 16.26 -16.77
C GLY A 141 -11.38 15.16 -15.82
N ALA A 142 -11.98 13.98 -15.97
CA ALA A 142 -11.70 12.83 -15.11
C ALA A 142 -10.43 12.07 -15.50
N GLU A 143 -9.93 12.29 -16.72
CA GLU A 143 -8.80 11.56 -17.31
C GLU A 143 -7.74 12.56 -17.79
N PHE A 144 -6.50 12.38 -17.34
CA PHE A 144 -5.39 13.29 -17.65
C PHE A 144 -4.05 12.56 -17.53
N GLN A 145 -2.96 13.23 -17.87
CA GLN A 145 -1.62 12.67 -17.82
C GLN A 145 -0.80 13.22 -16.64
N ILE A 146 -0.04 12.35 -15.99
CA ILE A 146 0.97 12.72 -14.99
C ILE A 146 2.31 12.14 -15.44
N THR A 147 3.33 12.97 -15.53
CA THR A 147 4.70 12.49 -15.73
C THR A 147 5.28 11.96 -14.42
N TYR A 148 6.12 10.94 -14.53
CA TYR A 148 6.94 10.46 -13.43
C TYR A 148 8.40 10.38 -13.83
N ALA A 149 9.30 10.71 -12.91
CA ALA A 149 10.72 10.57 -13.13
C ALA A 149 11.48 10.34 -11.82
N GLY A 150 12.56 9.58 -11.86
CA GLY A 150 13.37 9.35 -10.67
C GLY A 150 14.33 8.19 -10.81
N ARG A 151 14.92 7.80 -9.68
CA ARG A 151 15.79 6.63 -9.60
C ARG A 151 15.49 5.80 -8.37
N LEU A 152 15.54 4.49 -8.53
CA LEU A 152 15.45 3.51 -7.45
C LEU A 152 16.69 2.65 -7.43
N THR A 153 17.36 2.60 -6.29
CA THR A 153 18.71 2.04 -6.17
C THR A 153 18.83 1.05 -5.02
N THR A 154 19.65 0.03 -5.22
CA THR A 154 20.19 -0.86 -4.18
C THR A 154 21.70 -0.93 -4.35
N ASP A 155 22.40 -1.62 -3.45
CA ASP A 155 23.86 -1.82 -3.57
C ASP A 155 24.29 -2.47 -4.89
N ALA A 156 23.40 -3.22 -5.55
CA ALA A 156 23.70 -4.00 -6.73
C ALA A 156 23.01 -3.49 -8.00
N THR A 157 22.11 -2.51 -7.90
CA THR A 157 21.17 -2.22 -8.98
C THR A 157 20.74 -0.77 -8.95
N ASP A 158 20.65 -0.17 -10.12
CA ASP A 158 20.22 1.20 -10.31
C ASP A 158 19.24 1.23 -11.49
N TYR A 159 18.03 1.69 -11.22
CA TYR A 159 16.94 1.82 -12.19
C TYR A 159 16.56 3.28 -12.30
N GLY A 160 16.68 3.83 -13.52
CA GLY A 160 16.19 5.15 -13.85
C GLY A 160 14.80 5.05 -14.50
N PHE A 161 13.88 5.88 -14.04
CA PHE A 161 12.50 5.93 -14.52
C PHE A 161 12.23 7.30 -15.11
N ALA A 162 11.55 7.33 -16.25
CA ALA A 162 10.99 8.53 -16.85
C ALA A 162 9.85 8.09 -17.77
N GLY A 163 8.62 8.55 -17.49
CA GLY A 163 7.46 8.16 -18.28
C GLY A 163 6.23 8.99 -17.95
N THR A 164 5.08 8.52 -18.42
CA THR A 164 3.79 9.19 -18.26
C THR A 164 2.73 8.18 -17.86
N LEU A 165 2.00 8.48 -16.78
CA LEU A 165 0.83 7.76 -16.33
C LEU A 165 -0.42 8.31 -17.04
N GLU A 166 -1.19 7.43 -17.66
CA GLU A 166 -2.60 7.69 -17.98
C GLU A 166 -3.40 7.61 -16.68
N THR A 167 -3.92 8.75 -16.23
CA THR A 167 -4.50 8.92 -14.89
C THR A 167 -6.00 9.15 -14.96
N MET A 168 -6.75 8.54 -14.04
CA MET A 168 -8.20 8.70 -13.89
C MET A 168 -8.61 9.00 -12.44
N LEU A 169 -9.64 9.82 -12.27
CA LEU A 169 -10.34 10.06 -11.01
C LEU A 169 -11.47 9.07 -10.80
N LEU A 170 -11.64 8.58 -9.58
CA LEU A 170 -12.57 7.51 -9.24
C LEU A 170 -13.54 7.93 -8.12
N GLY A 171 -14.80 7.53 -8.23
CA GLY A 171 -15.87 7.72 -7.25
C GLY A 171 -17.04 8.60 -7.75
N ASP A 172 -18.18 8.54 -7.05
CA ASP A 172 -19.35 9.41 -7.32
C ASP A 172 -19.05 10.89 -7.01
N GLN A 173 -18.22 11.11 -6.00
CA GLN A 173 -17.35 12.28 -5.85
C GLN A 173 -15.92 11.78 -5.94
N VAL A 174 -14.97 12.65 -6.28
CA VAL A 174 -13.55 12.27 -6.32
C VAL A 174 -13.13 11.70 -4.97
N ALA A 175 -12.92 10.38 -4.94
CA ALA A 175 -12.58 9.61 -3.74
C ALA A 175 -11.30 8.77 -3.95
N GLY A 176 -10.93 8.51 -5.21
CA GLY A 176 -9.71 7.83 -5.56
C GLY A 176 -9.07 8.36 -6.84
N VAL A 177 -7.83 7.94 -7.07
CA VAL A 177 -7.05 8.23 -8.25
C VAL A 177 -6.28 6.98 -8.65
N ALA A 178 -6.13 6.76 -9.96
CA ALA A 178 -5.31 5.69 -10.51
C ALA A 178 -4.58 6.17 -11.76
N GLY A 179 -3.26 6.04 -11.79
CA GLY A 179 -2.38 6.32 -12.93
C GLY A 179 -1.68 5.06 -13.38
N ILE A 180 -1.63 4.84 -14.70
CA ILE A 180 -1.07 3.61 -15.27
C ILE A 180 -0.14 3.94 -16.44
N ASP A 181 1.04 3.31 -16.42
CA ASP A 181 1.93 3.16 -17.56
C ASP A 181 2.23 1.66 -17.72
N LEU A 182 1.80 1.05 -18.82
CA LEU A 182 1.97 -0.39 -19.07
C LEU A 182 3.21 -0.74 -19.88
N ASP A 183 3.86 0.27 -20.48
CA ASP A 183 4.98 0.12 -21.41
C ASP A 183 6.14 1.03 -20.99
N ALA A 184 6.45 1.02 -19.69
CA ALA A 184 7.45 1.89 -19.09
C ALA A 184 8.87 1.55 -19.57
N ASP A 185 9.60 2.56 -20.05
CA ASP A 185 11.03 2.46 -20.35
C ASP A 185 11.87 2.72 -19.08
N ILE A 186 12.61 1.70 -18.66
CA ILE A 186 13.39 1.70 -17.40
C ILE A 186 14.87 1.61 -17.74
N ALA A 187 15.60 2.71 -17.51
CA ALA A 187 17.04 2.75 -17.73
C ALA A 187 17.76 1.83 -16.74
N HIS A 188 18.60 0.93 -17.25
CA HIS A 188 19.37 0.00 -16.43
C HIS A 188 20.74 -0.31 -17.07
N GLY A 189 21.82 0.04 -16.36
CA GLY A 189 23.18 -0.08 -16.91
C GLY A 189 23.34 0.78 -18.17
N ALA A 190 23.70 0.14 -19.29
CA ALA A 190 23.83 0.81 -20.60
C ALA A 190 22.60 0.62 -21.52
N GLY A 191 21.53 0.01 -21.02
CA GLY A 191 20.35 -0.34 -21.80
C GLY A 191 19.05 0.16 -21.17
N VAL A 192 17.94 -0.23 -21.81
CA VAL A 192 16.56 0.04 -21.37
C VAL A 192 15.87 -1.32 -21.18
N LEU A 193 15.13 -1.45 -20.09
CA LEU A 193 14.23 -2.54 -19.80
C LEU A 193 12.79 -2.04 -19.97
N THR A 194 11.87 -2.96 -20.24
CA THR A 194 10.44 -2.66 -20.25
C THR A 194 9.83 -3.01 -18.89
N GLY A 195 8.72 -2.36 -18.56
CA GLY A 195 8.01 -2.63 -17.32
C GLY A 195 6.64 -1.97 -17.30
N SER A 196 6.04 -1.95 -16.13
CA SER A 196 4.83 -1.17 -15.87
C SER A 196 4.95 -0.41 -14.56
N VAL A 197 4.31 0.75 -14.49
CA VAL A 197 4.19 1.58 -13.30
C VAL A 197 2.71 1.88 -13.09
N ILE A 198 2.18 1.43 -11.97
CA ILE A 198 0.81 1.71 -11.55
C ILE A 198 0.90 2.50 -10.25
N VAL A 199 0.22 3.64 -10.18
CA VAL A 199 0.10 4.47 -8.99
C VAL A 199 -1.37 4.61 -8.66
N PHE A 200 -1.76 4.42 -7.41
CA PHE A 200 -3.15 4.57 -7.00
C PHE A 200 -3.24 5.07 -5.57
N GLY A 201 -4.35 5.74 -5.25
CA GLY A 201 -4.59 6.25 -3.92
C GLY A 201 -6.04 6.62 -3.68
N GLU A 202 -6.37 6.71 -2.40
CA GLU A 202 -7.66 7.22 -1.93
C GLU A 202 -7.43 8.61 -1.33
N VAL A 203 -8.46 9.46 -1.33
CA VAL A 203 -8.37 10.79 -0.71
C VAL A 203 -7.94 10.62 0.76
N ALA A 204 -6.87 11.32 1.13
CA ALA A 204 -6.33 11.30 2.48
C ALA A 204 -7.39 11.82 3.45
N ALA A 205 -7.58 11.12 4.58
CA ALA A 205 -8.50 11.57 5.60
C ALA A 205 -8.06 12.96 6.08
N THR A 206 -8.94 13.96 5.96
CA THR A 206 -8.74 15.24 6.63
C THR A 206 -8.61 14.95 8.12
N GLN A 207 -7.45 15.18 8.71
CA GLN A 207 -7.33 15.12 10.16
C GLN A 207 -8.23 16.21 10.73
N ASP A 208 -9.37 15.82 11.28
CA ASP A 208 -10.17 16.68 12.14
C ASP A 208 -9.23 17.21 13.21
N THR A 209 -8.88 18.50 13.10
CA THR A 209 -8.12 19.18 14.14
C THR A 209 -8.99 19.08 15.39
N PRO A 210 -8.53 18.45 16.50
CA PRO A 210 -9.37 18.33 17.67
C PRO A 210 -9.71 19.76 18.13
N VAL A 211 -11.00 20.10 18.08
CA VAL A 211 -11.50 21.32 18.70
C VAL A 211 -11.20 21.18 20.18
N ALA A 212 -10.23 21.96 20.66
CA ALA A 212 -9.92 22.02 22.07
C ALA A 212 -11.19 22.37 22.86
N PRO A 213 -11.46 21.71 24.00
CA PRO A 213 -12.65 21.95 24.81
C PRO A 213 -12.72 23.39 25.36
#